data_AF-A0A6I4MHE4-F1
#
_entry.id   AF-A0A6I4MHE4-F1
#
_cell.length_a   1.000
_cell.length_b   1.000
_cell.length_c   1.000
_cell.angle_alpha   90.00
_cell.angle_beta   90.00
_cell.angle_gamma   90.00
#
_symmetry.space_group_name_H-M   'P 1'
#
loop_
_entity.id
_entity.type
_entity.pdbx_description
1 polymer ?
#
loop_
_entity_poly.entity_id
_entity_poly.type
_entity_poly.pdbx_seq_one_letter_code
_entity_poly.pdbx_strand_id
1 'polypeptide(L)'
;MASESRAAFSRGGRRGFVLAVDHGKEGGPMKSDDVALSIDGVSVQFGGVWALQEVGFELEAGTTLGLIGPNGAGKTTLLNVISRIHRDAKGDIRLHGESIARLSPHHLTTRGLARTFQSPPALSELSVRELLQIGYVAGQNSRRGRHRLRRGSDDRLIDEVLAGLGLLELRDEGCSSLAYAEQKLADLGRALCQRPSVLLLDEPCAGLNAEEKREFVDVIRGVQEERPMSVVLVEHDIETVLAVSDRVLVLSFGRKIAETDPSRVMDLPEVRREYLGEAE
;
A
#
# COMPACT_ATOMS: atom_id res chain seq x y z
N MET A 1 13.04 -32.09 -18.30
CA MET A 1 14.19 -31.55 -17.56
C MET A 1 13.69 -30.31 -16.85
N ALA A 2 13.40 -30.47 -15.55
CA ALA A 2 12.80 -29.44 -14.72
C ALA A 2 13.86 -28.38 -14.40
N SER A 3 13.55 -27.11 -14.67
CA SER A 3 14.37 -25.97 -14.25
C SER A 3 14.13 -25.73 -12.77
N GLU A 4 15.16 -25.97 -11.97
CA GLU A 4 15.19 -25.65 -10.54
C GLU A 4 15.08 -24.13 -10.35
N SER A 5 13.96 -23.72 -9.77
CA SER A 5 13.69 -22.35 -9.31
C SER A 5 14.67 -21.99 -8.19
N ARG A 6 15.59 -21.05 -8.47
CA ARG A 6 16.48 -20.45 -7.46
C ARG A 6 15.84 -19.15 -6.98
N ALA A 7 14.94 -19.31 -6.02
CA ALA A 7 14.11 -18.25 -5.45
C ALA A 7 14.91 -17.24 -4.61
N ALA A 8 14.55 -15.95 -4.74
CA ALA A 8 14.90 -14.88 -3.81
C ALA A 8 14.55 -15.22 -2.34
N PHE A 9 13.61 -16.15 -2.14
CA PHE A 9 13.11 -16.62 -0.85
C PHE A 9 13.91 -17.78 -0.21
N SER A 10 14.84 -18.42 -0.93
CA SER A 10 15.51 -19.67 -0.45
C SER A 10 16.79 -19.50 0.39
N ARG A 11 17.15 -18.28 0.82
CA ARG A 11 18.33 -18.09 1.70
C ARG A 11 17.89 -17.65 3.08
N GLY A 12 17.85 -18.64 3.97
CA GLY A 12 17.36 -18.54 5.34
C GLY A 12 17.97 -17.42 6.19
N GLY A 13 17.16 -17.01 7.17
CA GLY A 13 17.53 -16.20 8.32
C GLY A 13 17.31 -14.72 8.10
N ARG A 14 16.36 -14.14 8.87
CA ARG A 14 16.20 -12.71 9.19
C ARG A 14 17.23 -11.80 8.50
N ARG A 15 17.05 -11.52 7.22
CA ARG A 15 17.69 -10.35 6.62
C ARG A 15 16.70 -9.24 6.86
N GLY A 16 16.91 -8.52 7.95
CA GLY A 16 16.16 -7.30 8.22
C GLY A 16 16.22 -6.44 6.98
N PHE A 17 15.06 -5.93 6.55
CA PHE A 17 15.01 -4.80 5.65
C PHE A 17 15.79 -3.68 6.35
N VAL A 18 16.86 -3.17 5.73
CA VAL A 18 17.68 -2.07 6.30
C VAL A 18 17.79 -0.99 5.25
N LEU A 19 17.30 0.21 5.56
CA LEU A 19 17.44 1.37 4.68
C LEU A 19 18.56 2.26 5.24
N ALA A 20 19.72 2.22 4.59
CA ALA A 20 20.95 2.79 5.16
C ALA A 20 21.01 4.33 5.14
N VAL A 21 20.05 5.04 4.51
CA VAL A 21 20.16 6.50 4.35
C VAL A 21 18.90 7.27 4.73
N ASP A 22 19.03 8.05 5.80
CA ASP A 22 18.13 9.15 6.10
C ASP A 22 18.26 10.23 5.02
N HIS A 23 17.22 10.33 4.20
CA HIS A 23 17.12 11.33 3.17
C HIS A 23 15.94 12.26 3.48
N GLY A 24 16.05 13.04 4.56
CA GLY A 24 15.03 14.00 4.99
C GLY A 24 14.16 14.59 3.87
N LYS A 25 12.84 14.48 4.02
CA LYS A 25 11.90 15.45 3.46
C LYS A 25 11.47 16.35 4.61
N GLU A 26 11.44 17.66 4.34
CA GLU A 26 10.95 18.68 5.26
C GLU A 26 9.49 18.40 5.62
N GLY A 27 9.34 18.01 6.88
CA GLY A 27 8.14 17.65 7.61
C GLY A 27 8.72 16.93 8.80
N GLY A 28 8.76 17.57 9.96
CA GLY A 28 9.31 16.94 11.17
C GLY A 28 8.71 15.56 11.37
N PRO A 29 9.40 14.62 12.05
CA PRO A 29 8.87 13.28 12.27
C PRO A 29 7.43 13.42 12.79
N MET A 30 6.46 12.91 12.03
CA MET A 30 5.09 12.83 12.50
C MET A 30 5.13 12.02 13.78
N LYS A 31 4.56 12.56 14.85
CA LYS A 31 4.45 11.84 16.11
C LYS A 31 3.44 10.71 15.93
N SER A 32 3.55 9.65 16.73
CA SER A 32 2.64 8.49 16.69
C SER A 32 1.15 8.87 16.76
N ASP A 33 0.85 10.02 17.37
CA ASP A 33 -0.53 10.49 17.60
C ASP A 33 -1.02 11.46 16.50
N ASP A 34 -0.19 11.76 15.48
CA ASP A 34 -0.60 12.61 14.37
C ASP A 34 -1.45 11.82 13.36
N VAL A 35 -2.53 12.42 12.86
CA VAL A 35 -3.39 11.79 11.84
C VAL A 35 -2.75 11.94 10.46
N ALA A 36 -2.32 10.82 9.87
CA ALA A 36 -1.75 10.77 8.53
C ALA A 36 -2.81 10.92 7.44
N LEU A 37 -3.96 10.26 7.61
CA LEU A 37 -5.08 10.32 6.67
C LEU A 37 -6.39 10.39 7.45
N SER A 38 -7.26 11.34 7.11
CA SER A 38 -8.61 11.47 7.68
C SER A 38 -9.63 11.43 6.55
N ILE A 39 -10.65 10.58 6.73
CA ILE A 39 -11.78 10.39 5.83
C ILE A 39 -13.05 10.78 6.59
N ASP A 40 -13.82 11.73 6.05
CA ASP A 40 -15.03 12.24 6.69
C ASP A 40 -16.23 12.22 5.72
N GLY A 41 -17.23 11.40 6.05
CA GLY A 41 -18.50 11.35 5.32
C GLY A 41 -18.40 10.99 3.84
N VAL A 42 -17.38 10.22 3.43
CA VAL A 42 -17.12 9.93 2.02
C VAL A 42 -18.23 9.09 1.42
N SER A 43 -18.81 9.62 0.34
CA SER A 43 -19.94 8.99 -0.35
C SER A 43 -19.79 9.06 -1.86
N VAL A 44 -20.08 7.95 -2.55
CA VAL A 44 -19.95 7.78 -4.00
C VAL A 44 -21.11 6.97 -4.55
N GLN A 45 -21.67 7.39 -5.68
CA GLN A 45 -22.66 6.65 -6.44
C GLN A 45 -22.16 6.33 -7.85
N PHE A 46 -22.49 5.14 -8.34
CA PHE A 46 -22.36 4.77 -9.76
C PHE A 46 -23.73 4.37 -10.29
N GLY A 47 -24.22 5.06 -11.31
CA GLY A 47 -25.51 4.74 -11.92
C GLY A 47 -26.70 4.75 -10.94
N GLY A 48 -26.64 5.59 -9.90
CA GLY A 48 -27.66 5.67 -8.85
C GLY A 48 -27.51 4.66 -7.70
N VAL A 49 -26.56 3.72 -7.79
CA VAL A 49 -26.25 2.76 -6.72
C VAL A 49 -25.12 3.33 -5.85
N TRP A 50 -25.30 3.31 -4.53
CA TRP A 50 -24.26 3.70 -3.58
C TRP A 50 -23.14 2.66 -3.57
N ALA A 51 -21.93 3.09 -3.91
CA ALA A 51 -20.72 2.28 -3.74
C ALA A 51 -19.99 2.62 -2.44
N LEU A 52 -20.14 3.86 -1.96
CA LEU A 52 -19.74 4.28 -0.61
C LEU A 52 -20.82 5.21 -0.07
N GLN A 53 -21.15 5.07 1.21
CA GLN A 53 -22.13 5.91 1.88
C GLN A 53 -21.62 6.29 3.27
N GLU A 54 -21.30 7.57 3.43
CA GLU A 54 -20.88 8.20 4.69
C GLU A 54 -19.73 7.47 5.39
N VAL A 55 -18.77 6.96 4.63
CA VAL A 55 -17.60 6.27 5.17
C VAL A 55 -16.65 7.29 5.78
N GLY A 56 -16.24 7.08 7.03
CA GLY A 56 -15.24 7.90 7.70
C GLY A 56 -14.39 7.11 8.69
N PHE A 57 -13.12 7.46 8.78
CA PHE A 57 -12.11 6.88 9.68
C PHE A 57 -10.85 7.75 9.68
N GLU A 58 -9.96 7.49 10.64
CA GLU A 58 -8.64 8.12 10.71
C GLU A 58 -7.55 7.05 10.73
N LEU A 59 -6.44 7.35 10.05
CA LEU A 59 -5.22 6.57 10.06
C LEU A 59 -4.16 7.36 10.82
N GLU A 60 -3.71 6.79 11.94
CA GLU A 60 -2.63 7.34 12.76
C GLU A 60 -1.27 7.14 12.07
N ALA A 61 -0.37 8.09 12.28
CA ALA A 61 0.95 8.06 11.66
C ALA A 61 1.76 6.83 12.09
N GLY A 62 2.28 6.11 11.10
CA GLY A 62 3.10 4.92 11.34
C GLY A 62 2.30 3.66 11.70
N THR A 63 0.97 3.71 11.63
CA THR A 63 0.10 2.54 11.86
C THR A 63 -0.38 1.92 10.55
N THR A 64 -0.84 0.68 10.63
CA THR A 64 -1.48 -0.08 9.56
C THR A 64 -2.97 -0.23 9.85
N LEU A 65 -3.80 0.31 8.96
CA LEU A 65 -5.24 0.05 8.95
C LEU A 65 -5.56 -1.05 7.93
N GLY A 66 -6.03 -2.19 8.42
CA GLY A 66 -6.56 -3.27 7.62
C GLY A 66 -7.99 -2.96 7.19
N LEU A 67 -8.28 -3.03 5.91
CA LEU A 67 -9.61 -2.84 5.35
C LEU A 67 -10.16 -4.16 4.83
N ILE A 68 -11.16 -4.69 5.53
CA ILE A 68 -11.82 -5.94 5.18
C ILE A 68 -13.28 -5.69 4.80
N GLY A 69 -13.85 -6.65 4.08
CA GLY A 69 -15.25 -6.69 3.68
C GLY A 69 -15.47 -7.72 2.57
N PRO A 70 -16.70 -8.15 2.31
CA PRO A 70 -17.02 -9.04 1.19
C PRO A 70 -16.73 -8.39 -0.17
N ASN A 71 -16.83 -9.18 -1.24
CA ASN A 71 -16.76 -8.66 -2.60
C ASN A 71 -17.90 -7.67 -2.85
N GLY A 72 -17.58 -6.53 -3.45
CA GLY A 72 -18.56 -5.45 -3.65
C GLY A 72 -18.80 -4.55 -2.43
N ALA A 73 -18.10 -4.75 -1.30
CA ALA A 73 -18.25 -3.91 -0.11
C ALA A 73 -17.79 -2.45 -0.28
N GLY A 74 -17.08 -2.11 -1.37
CA GLY A 74 -16.59 -0.76 -1.64
C GLY A 74 -15.11 -0.52 -1.33
N LYS A 75 -14.33 -1.56 -0.97
CA LYS A 75 -12.90 -1.44 -0.60
C LYS A 75 -12.03 -0.77 -1.67
N THR A 76 -12.03 -1.31 -2.88
CA THR A 76 -11.30 -0.73 -4.03
C THR A 76 -11.86 0.64 -4.42
N THR A 77 -13.17 0.86 -4.29
CA THR A 77 -13.79 2.17 -4.52
C THR A 77 -13.25 3.21 -3.54
N LEU A 78 -13.14 2.86 -2.26
CA LEU A 78 -12.56 3.73 -1.24
C LEU A 78 -11.11 4.06 -1.56
N LEU A 79 -10.28 3.07 -1.92
CA LEU A 79 -8.91 3.34 -2.35
C LEU A 79 -8.84 4.23 -3.60
N ASN A 80 -9.73 4.05 -4.57
CA ASN A 80 -9.81 4.90 -5.78
C ASN A 80 -10.15 6.34 -5.45
N VAL A 81 -10.99 6.57 -4.44
CA VAL A 81 -11.38 7.89 -3.97
C VAL A 81 -10.22 8.55 -3.22
N ILE A 82 -9.60 7.83 -2.28
CA ILE A 82 -8.43 8.31 -1.52
C ILE A 82 -7.27 8.65 -2.47
N SER A 83 -7.00 7.79 -3.47
CA SER A 83 -5.96 8.01 -4.46
C SER A 83 -6.37 8.98 -5.59
N ARG A 84 -7.58 9.57 -5.51
CA ARG A 84 -8.12 10.56 -6.46
C ARG A 84 -8.20 10.08 -7.92
N ILE A 85 -8.24 8.76 -8.12
CA ILE A 85 -8.58 8.15 -9.41
C ILE A 85 -10.06 8.40 -9.69
N HIS A 86 -10.90 8.21 -8.67
CA HIS A 86 -12.27 8.67 -8.69
C HIS A 86 -12.37 9.99 -7.91
N ARG A 87 -12.81 11.07 -8.57
CA ARG A 87 -12.81 12.43 -7.98
C ARG A 87 -14.19 12.93 -7.57
N ASP A 88 -15.24 12.28 -8.04
CA ASP A 88 -16.64 12.70 -7.88
C ASP A 88 -17.25 12.12 -6.60
N ALA A 89 -16.48 12.14 -5.51
CA ALA A 89 -16.92 11.76 -4.18
C ALA A 89 -17.38 12.99 -3.38
N LYS A 90 -18.43 12.83 -2.58
CA LYS A 90 -18.78 13.77 -1.49
C LYS A 90 -17.95 13.43 -0.24
N GLY A 91 -17.95 14.33 0.73
CA GLY A 91 -17.16 14.21 1.96
C GLY A 91 -15.84 14.98 1.88
N ASP A 92 -15.02 14.86 2.91
CA ASP A 92 -13.69 15.45 2.98
C ASP A 92 -12.64 14.37 3.18
N ILE A 93 -11.48 14.57 2.55
CA ILE A 93 -10.33 13.69 2.67
C ILE A 93 -9.13 14.57 2.91
N ARG A 94 -8.43 14.34 4.01
CA ARG A 94 -7.25 15.10 4.41
C ARG A 94 -6.04 14.20 4.53
N LEU A 95 -4.94 14.61 3.91
CA LEU A 95 -3.63 14.00 4.05
C LEU A 95 -2.77 14.96 4.87
N HIS A 96 -2.26 14.54 6.02
CA HIS A 96 -1.52 15.39 6.95
C HIS A 96 -2.27 16.67 7.34
N GLY A 97 -3.58 16.55 7.57
CA GLY A 97 -4.47 17.68 7.87
C GLY A 97 -4.83 18.58 6.68
N GLU A 98 -4.24 18.39 5.49
CA GLU A 98 -4.55 19.18 4.29
C GLU A 98 -5.57 18.47 3.40
N SER A 99 -6.66 19.16 3.02
CA SER A 99 -7.66 18.59 2.10
C SER A 99 -7.07 18.28 0.72
N ILE A 100 -7.36 17.08 0.21
CA ILE A 100 -6.88 16.61 -1.09
C ILE A 100 -7.90 16.80 -2.22
N ALA A 101 -9.06 17.41 -1.93
CA ALA A 101 -10.19 17.53 -2.84
C ALA A 101 -9.89 18.26 -4.16
N ARG A 102 -8.81 19.07 -4.21
CA ARG A 102 -8.35 19.78 -5.42
C ARG A 102 -7.10 19.19 -6.06
N LEU A 103 -6.53 18.14 -5.46
CA LEU A 103 -5.32 17.50 -5.95
C LEU A 103 -5.65 16.47 -7.04
N SER A 104 -4.77 16.40 -8.04
CA SER A 104 -4.70 15.30 -9.00
C SER A 104 -3.85 14.16 -8.40
N PRO A 105 -4.00 12.91 -8.88
CA PRO A 105 -3.21 11.77 -8.40
C PRO A 105 -1.69 12.02 -8.41
N HIS A 106 -1.18 12.66 -9.47
CA HIS A 106 0.26 12.95 -9.55
C HIS A 106 0.71 13.99 -8.51
N HIS A 107 -0.15 14.93 -8.10
CA HIS A 107 0.18 15.84 -6.99
C HIS A 107 0.14 15.13 -5.63
N LEU A 108 -0.75 14.14 -5.45
CA LEU A 108 -0.78 13.32 -4.24
C LEU A 108 0.52 12.55 -4.01
N THR A 109 1.08 11.96 -5.06
CA THR A 109 2.38 11.29 -4.98
C THR A 109 3.46 12.20 -4.40
N THR A 110 3.51 13.45 -4.84
CA THR A 110 4.49 14.43 -4.30
C THR A 110 4.21 14.86 -2.86
N ARG A 111 2.97 14.66 -2.37
CA ARG A 111 2.52 14.90 -0.99
C ARG A 111 2.69 13.69 -0.07
N GLY A 112 3.24 12.58 -0.57
CA GLY A 112 3.57 11.41 0.23
C GLY A 112 2.49 10.32 0.23
N LEU A 113 1.52 10.35 -0.69
CA LEU A 113 0.59 9.25 -0.87
C LEU A 113 0.99 8.40 -2.08
N ALA A 114 1.32 7.13 -1.86
CA ALA A 114 1.56 6.15 -2.91
C ALA A 114 0.52 5.04 -2.87
N ARG A 115 0.28 4.41 -4.01
CA ARG A 115 -0.61 3.25 -4.14
C ARG A 115 0.03 2.20 -5.04
N THR A 116 -0.01 0.94 -4.62
CA THR A 116 0.28 -0.19 -5.50
C THR A 116 -0.89 -0.43 -6.45
N PHE A 117 -0.58 -0.82 -7.67
CA PHE A 117 -1.59 -1.18 -8.67
C PHE A 117 -1.17 -2.52 -9.23
N GLN A 118 -2.11 -3.36 -9.64
CA GLN A 118 -1.78 -4.49 -10.49
C GLN A 118 -1.02 -3.95 -11.71
N SER A 119 0.27 -4.27 -11.83
CA SER A 119 1.14 -3.65 -12.81
C SER A 119 0.56 -3.89 -14.21
N PRO A 120 0.34 -2.84 -15.03
CA PRO A 120 -0.17 -3.02 -16.37
C PRO A 120 0.76 -3.95 -17.16
N PRO A 121 0.23 -4.75 -18.10
CA PRO A 121 1.06 -5.60 -18.97
C PRO A 121 2.20 -4.82 -19.65
N ALA A 122 1.98 -3.54 -19.97
CA ALA A 122 2.99 -2.66 -20.58
C ALA A 122 4.24 -2.41 -19.72
N LEU A 123 4.19 -2.65 -18.39
CA LEU A 123 5.35 -2.52 -17.51
C LEU A 123 6.13 -3.84 -17.37
N SER A 124 5.61 -4.94 -17.92
CA SER A 124 6.23 -6.27 -17.81
C SER A 124 7.50 -6.46 -18.67
N GLU A 125 7.70 -5.58 -19.65
CA GLU A 125 8.90 -5.56 -20.52
C GLU A 125 10.07 -4.77 -19.93
N LEU A 126 9.83 -3.98 -18.87
CA LEU A 126 10.87 -3.21 -18.19
C LEU A 126 11.71 -4.12 -17.29
N SER A 127 12.97 -3.77 -17.10
CA SER A 127 13.76 -4.34 -16.00
C SER A 127 13.19 -3.94 -14.64
N VAL A 128 13.47 -4.73 -13.61
CA VAL A 128 13.04 -4.42 -12.23
C VAL A 128 13.55 -3.05 -11.79
N ARG A 129 14.81 -2.70 -12.12
CA ARG A 129 15.39 -1.38 -11.84
C ARG A 129 14.61 -0.28 -12.55
N GLU A 130 14.29 -0.43 -13.84
CA GLU A 130 13.53 0.57 -14.60
C GLU A 130 12.12 0.77 -14.02
N LEU A 131 11.47 -0.32 -13.58
CA LEU A 131 10.18 -0.24 -12.90
C LEU A 131 10.27 0.63 -11.63
N LEU A 132 11.29 0.43 -10.81
CA LEU A 132 11.53 1.22 -9.59
C LEU A 132 11.92 2.67 -9.90
N GLN A 133 12.69 2.90 -10.97
CA GLN A 133 13.03 4.24 -11.46
C GLN A 133 11.78 5.05 -11.81
N ILE A 134 10.76 4.43 -12.42
CA ILE A 134 9.47 5.11 -12.69
C ILE A 134 8.84 5.60 -11.39
N GLY A 135 8.83 4.75 -10.36
CA GLY A 135 8.36 5.12 -9.03
C GLY A 135 9.11 6.30 -8.43
N TYR A 136 10.44 6.24 -8.50
CA TYR A 136 11.31 7.32 -8.03
C TYR A 136 11.00 8.66 -8.71
N VAL A 137 10.97 8.68 -10.04
CA VAL A 137 10.70 9.89 -10.83
C VAL A 137 9.33 10.47 -10.49
N ALA A 138 8.30 9.63 -10.32
CA ALA A 138 6.97 10.07 -9.92
C ALA A 138 6.97 10.77 -8.55
N GLY A 139 7.71 10.24 -7.57
CA GLY A 139 7.89 10.84 -6.23
C GLY A 139 8.60 12.19 -6.25
N GLN A 140 9.46 12.44 -7.24
CA GLN A 140 10.28 13.64 -7.34
C GLN A 140 9.67 14.77 -8.16
N ASN A 141 8.60 14.51 -8.94
CA ASN A 141 8.07 15.44 -9.93
C ASN A 141 7.26 16.63 -9.33
N SER A 142 7.59 17.03 -8.10
CA SER A 142 7.29 18.37 -7.58
C SER A 142 8.14 19.40 -8.33
N ARG A 143 7.63 20.63 -8.53
CA ARG A 143 8.37 21.74 -9.18
C ARG A 143 9.75 22.01 -8.56
N ARG A 144 9.98 21.58 -7.31
CA ARG A 144 11.26 21.68 -6.57
C ARG A 144 12.22 20.50 -6.79
N GLY A 145 11.72 19.32 -7.19
CA GLY A 145 12.54 18.12 -7.41
C GLY A 145 13.27 18.08 -8.76
N ARG A 146 12.82 18.85 -9.75
CA ARG A 146 13.52 19.03 -11.05
C ARG A 146 14.97 19.53 -10.91
N HIS A 147 15.31 20.23 -9.81
CA HIS A 147 16.66 20.72 -9.54
C HIS A 147 17.56 19.71 -8.80
N ARG A 148 17.04 18.57 -8.35
CA ARG A 148 17.77 17.57 -7.53
C ARG A 148 17.98 16.21 -8.21
N LEU A 149 17.83 16.13 -9.53
CA LEU A 149 18.25 14.96 -10.32
C LEU A 149 19.79 14.90 -10.39
N ARG A 150 20.47 14.64 -9.26
CA ARG A 150 21.86 14.17 -9.28
C ARG A 150 21.79 12.67 -9.52
N ARG A 151 22.17 12.22 -10.71
CA ARG A 151 22.17 10.79 -11.10
C ARG A 151 22.66 9.84 -9.99
N GLY A 152 23.66 10.23 -9.20
CA GLY A 152 24.21 9.40 -8.13
C GLY A 152 23.39 9.27 -6.82
N SER A 153 22.38 10.10 -6.56
CA SER A 153 21.46 9.90 -5.42
C SER A 153 20.25 9.03 -5.79
N ASP A 154 19.91 9.00 -7.07
CA ASP A 154 18.74 8.29 -7.61
C ASP A 154 19.00 6.78 -7.57
N ASP A 155 20.19 6.35 -7.98
CA ASP A 155 20.58 4.93 -8.00
C ASP A 155 20.69 4.33 -6.60
N ARG A 156 21.12 5.10 -5.59
CA ARG A 156 21.31 4.61 -4.21
C ARG A 156 20.01 4.18 -3.55
N LEU A 157 18.99 5.04 -3.59
CA LEU A 157 17.69 4.70 -3.01
C LEU A 157 17.08 3.47 -3.71
N ILE A 158 17.22 3.38 -5.03
CA ILE A 158 16.69 2.25 -5.79
C ILE A 158 17.43 0.97 -5.40
N ASP A 159 18.75 1.01 -5.27
CA ASP A 159 19.56 -0.12 -4.81
C ASP A 159 19.20 -0.55 -3.39
N GLU A 160 18.95 0.38 -2.48
CA GLU A 160 18.51 0.11 -1.12
C GLU A 160 17.13 -0.56 -1.09
N VAL A 161 16.16 -0.03 -1.84
CA VAL A 161 14.83 -0.63 -1.95
C VAL A 161 14.94 -2.03 -2.57
N LEU A 162 15.72 -2.21 -3.63
CA LEU A 162 15.97 -3.52 -4.23
C LEU A 162 16.61 -4.49 -3.24
N ALA A 163 17.60 -4.04 -2.47
CA ALA A 163 18.29 -4.85 -1.47
C ALA A 163 17.34 -5.28 -0.34
N GLY A 164 16.55 -4.34 0.19
CA GLY A 164 15.57 -4.63 1.23
C GLY A 164 14.48 -5.59 0.76
N LEU A 165 14.08 -5.53 -0.51
CA LEU A 165 13.13 -6.46 -1.11
C LEU A 165 13.75 -7.79 -1.56
N GLY A 166 15.08 -7.96 -1.42
CA GLY A 166 15.77 -9.17 -1.90
C GLY A 166 15.87 -9.26 -3.43
N LEU A 167 15.63 -8.18 -4.17
CA LEU A 167 15.59 -8.13 -5.64
C LEU A 167 16.87 -7.54 -6.27
N LEU A 168 17.90 -7.20 -5.48
CA LEU A 168 19.10 -6.51 -5.98
C LEU A 168 19.86 -7.31 -7.07
N GLU A 169 19.89 -8.63 -6.96
CA GLU A 169 20.53 -9.50 -7.97
C GLU A 169 19.66 -9.67 -9.23
N LEU A 170 18.36 -9.41 -9.12
CA LEU A 170 17.38 -9.51 -10.22
C LEU A 170 17.10 -8.14 -10.87
N ARG A 171 17.82 -7.10 -10.46
CA ARG A 171 17.54 -5.70 -10.86
C ARG A 171 17.54 -5.46 -12.37
N ASP A 172 18.34 -6.22 -13.12
CA ASP A 172 18.54 -6.06 -14.56
C ASP A 172 17.69 -7.08 -15.35
N GLU A 173 16.97 -7.97 -14.65
CA GLU A 173 16.02 -8.92 -15.24
C GLU A 173 14.71 -8.22 -15.62
N GLY A 174 14.05 -8.72 -16.67
CA GLY A 174 12.73 -8.24 -17.07
C GLY A 174 11.67 -8.61 -16.03
N CYS A 175 10.74 -7.70 -15.72
CA CYS A 175 9.68 -7.96 -14.73
C CYS A 175 8.83 -9.20 -15.08
N SER A 176 8.68 -9.51 -16.37
CA SER A 176 7.97 -10.71 -16.86
C SER A 176 8.70 -12.03 -16.60
N SER A 177 10.02 -12.03 -16.36
CA SER A 177 10.78 -13.26 -16.07
C SER A 177 10.81 -13.62 -14.58
N LEU A 178 10.42 -12.69 -13.70
CA LEU A 178 10.35 -12.90 -12.26
C LEU A 178 9.28 -13.92 -11.87
N ALA A 179 9.51 -14.61 -10.75
CA ALA A 179 8.46 -15.38 -10.08
C ALA A 179 7.34 -14.43 -9.62
N TYR A 180 6.12 -14.95 -9.49
CA TYR A 180 4.95 -14.11 -9.20
C TYR A 180 5.08 -13.31 -7.88
N ALA A 181 5.62 -13.94 -6.83
CA ALA A 181 5.92 -13.25 -5.56
C ALA A 181 6.96 -12.12 -5.72
N GLU A 182 7.98 -12.33 -6.54
CA GLU A 182 9.01 -11.32 -6.86
C GLU A 182 8.40 -10.15 -7.67
N GLN A 183 7.44 -10.42 -8.57
CA GLN A 183 6.70 -9.37 -9.28
C GLN A 183 5.90 -8.48 -8.31
N LYS A 184 5.27 -9.08 -7.28
CA LYS A 184 4.56 -8.32 -6.24
C LYS A 184 5.52 -7.45 -5.43
N LEU A 185 6.68 -7.99 -5.07
CA LEU A 185 7.72 -7.20 -4.38
C LEU A 185 8.25 -6.07 -5.27
N ALA A 186 8.42 -6.29 -6.57
CA ALA A 186 8.84 -5.26 -7.51
C ALA A 186 7.81 -4.10 -7.58
N ASP A 187 6.50 -4.41 -7.60
CA ASP A 187 5.46 -3.37 -7.56
C ASP A 187 5.44 -2.60 -6.23
N LEU A 188 5.65 -3.30 -5.11
CA LEU A 188 5.86 -2.65 -3.80
C LEU A 188 7.07 -1.72 -3.86
N GLY A 189 8.20 -2.17 -4.39
CA GLY A 189 9.42 -1.37 -4.56
C GLY A 189 9.20 -0.10 -5.37
N ARG A 190 8.45 -0.20 -6.47
CA ARG A 190 8.03 0.96 -7.26
C ARG A 190 7.25 1.98 -6.43
N ALA A 191 6.35 1.52 -5.55
CA ALA A 191 5.64 2.42 -4.65
C ALA A 191 6.57 3.02 -3.58
N LEU A 192 7.47 2.24 -2.99
CA LEU A 192 8.41 2.69 -1.96
C LEU A 192 9.41 3.73 -2.49
N CYS A 193 9.84 3.61 -3.75
CA CYS A 193 10.69 4.58 -4.43
C CYS A 193 10.03 5.98 -4.56
N GLN A 194 8.69 6.08 -4.52
CA GLN A 194 7.99 7.39 -4.48
C GLN A 194 8.18 8.12 -3.14
N ARG A 195 8.71 7.41 -2.14
CA ARG A 195 8.92 7.88 -0.79
C ARG A 195 7.60 8.29 -0.11
N PRO A 196 6.61 7.39 0.01
CA PRO A 196 5.37 7.69 0.70
C PRO A 196 5.56 7.89 2.21
N SER A 197 4.64 8.67 2.78
CA SER A 197 4.27 8.71 4.20
C SER A 197 2.97 7.93 4.45
N VAL A 198 2.14 7.77 3.42
CA VAL A 198 0.94 6.92 3.40
C VAL A 198 1.00 6.01 2.18
N LEU A 199 0.91 4.70 2.39
CA LEU A 199 0.94 3.68 1.34
C LEU A 199 -0.39 2.93 1.32
N LEU A 200 -1.05 2.92 0.15
CA LEU A 200 -2.26 2.16 -0.09
C LEU A 200 -1.91 0.87 -0.80
N LEU A 201 -2.26 -0.26 -0.20
CA LEU A 201 -2.04 -1.59 -0.74
C LEU A 201 -3.38 -2.24 -1.08
N ASP A 202 -3.58 -2.56 -2.35
CA ASP A 202 -4.81 -3.17 -2.87
C ASP A 202 -4.53 -4.61 -3.30
N GLU A 203 -4.86 -5.56 -2.42
CA GLU A 203 -4.64 -7.00 -2.60
C GLU A 203 -3.19 -7.35 -3.01
N PRO A 204 -2.16 -6.82 -2.30
CA PRO A 204 -0.76 -7.09 -2.65
C PRO A 204 -0.39 -8.58 -2.61
N CYS A 205 -1.05 -9.36 -1.75
CA CYS A 205 -0.78 -10.78 -1.51
C CYS A 205 -1.67 -11.72 -2.35
N ALA A 206 -2.55 -11.18 -3.20
CA ALA A 206 -3.39 -12.00 -4.08
C ALA A 206 -2.53 -12.92 -4.95
N GLY A 207 -2.86 -14.21 -4.98
CA GLY A 207 -2.16 -15.26 -5.73
C GLY A 207 -0.90 -15.83 -5.06
N LEU A 208 -0.49 -15.31 -3.91
CA LEU A 208 0.63 -15.86 -3.12
C LEU A 208 0.18 -17.04 -2.25
N ASN A 209 1.09 -17.99 -2.04
CA ASN A 209 0.89 -19.07 -1.08
C ASN A 209 1.12 -18.59 0.37
N ALA A 210 0.74 -19.40 1.37
CA ALA A 210 0.77 -18.98 2.78
C ALA A 210 2.17 -18.62 3.32
N GLU A 211 3.25 -19.18 2.75
CA GLU A 211 4.63 -18.83 3.10
C GLU A 211 5.02 -17.48 2.49
N GLU A 212 4.78 -17.32 1.19
CA GLU A 212 5.03 -16.06 0.45
C GLU A 212 4.25 -14.86 1.05
N LYS A 213 3.01 -15.08 1.51
CA LYS A 213 2.23 -14.04 2.20
C LYS A 213 2.89 -13.59 3.50
N ARG A 214 3.38 -14.54 4.31
CA ARG A 214 4.07 -14.24 5.57
C ARG A 214 5.33 -13.43 5.31
N GLU A 215 6.11 -13.83 4.31
CA GLU A 215 7.33 -13.10 3.91
C GLU A 215 7.00 -11.70 3.39
N PHE A 216 5.94 -11.54 2.59
CA PHE A 216 5.51 -10.22 2.12
C PHE A 216 5.08 -9.29 3.27
N VAL A 217 4.37 -9.84 4.26
CA VAL A 217 3.99 -9.10 5.47
C VAL A 217 5.22 -8.69 6.29
N ASP A 218 6.19 -9.58 6.44
CA ASP A 218 7.45 -9.29 7.13
C ASP A 218 8.24 -8.19 6.42
N VAL A 219 8.22 -8.16 5.09
CA VAL A 219 8.79 -7.06 4.30
C VAL A 219 8.08 -5.73 4.60
N ILE A 220 6.74 -5.68 4.60
CA ILE A 220 6.00 -4.44 4.91
C ILE A 220 6.38 -3.91 6.29
N ARG A 221 6.41 -4.79 7.30
CA ARG A 221 6.77 -4.43 8.67
C ARG A 221 8.20 -3.93 8.77
N GLY A 222 9.15 -4.63 8.17
CA GLY A 222 10.55 -4.20 8.13
C GLY A 222 10.72 -2.83 7.47
N VAL A 223 9.94 -2.55 6.42
CA VAL A 223 9.93 -1.22 5.79
C VAL A 223 9.39 -0.15 6.75
N GLN A 224 8.31 -0.43 7.48
CA GLN A 224 7.74 0.52 8.45
C GLN A 224 8.67 0.79 9.64
N GLU A 225 9.40 -0.24 10.11
CA GLU A 225 10.38 -0.14 11.21
C GLU A 225 11.54 0.78 10.84
N GLU A 226 12.11 0.60 9.65
CA GLU A 226 13.22 1.43 9.15
C GLU A 226 12.76 2.82 8.74
N ARG A 227 11.53 2.91 8.22
CA ARG A 227 11.00 4.12 7.65
C ARG A 227 9.53 4.28 8.02
N PRO A 228 9.22 5.08 9.06
CA PRO A 228 7.86 5.31 9.50
C PRO A 228 6.95 5.74 8.34
N MET A 229 5.99 4.88 8.01
CA MET A 229 4.95 5.11 7.03
C MET A 229 3.66 4.48 7.50
N SER A 230 2.55 5.13 7.17
CA SER A 230 1.22 4.63 7.51
C SER A 230 0.70 3.80 6.35
N VAL A 231 0.02 2.69 6.61
CA VAL A 231 -0.45 1.76 5.57
C VAL A 231 -1.95 1.60 5.66
N VAL A 232 -2.63 1.60 4.50
CA VAL A 232 -3.98 1.06 4.36
C VAL A 232 -3.88 -0.20 3.53
N LEU A 233 -4.20 -1.35 4.11
CA LEU A 233 -4.11 -2.65 3.45
C LEU A 233 -5.50 -3.20 3.17
N VAL A 234 -5.83 -3.41 1.90
CA VAL A 234 -6.99 -4.17 1.46
C VAL A 234 -6.54 -5.58 1.10
N GLU A 235 -7.16 -6.58 1.72
CA GLU A 235 -6.92 -7.98 1.41
C GLU A 235 -8.21 -8.79 1.57
N HIS A 236 -8.26 -9.94 0.92
CA HIS A 236 -9.34 -10.92 1.09
C HIS A 236 -9.03 -11.95 2.18
N ASP A 237 -7.74 -12.18 2.43
CA ASP A 237 -7.27 -13.09 3.46
C ASP A 237 -7.31 -12.38 4.82
N ILE A 238 -8.32 -12.71 5.62
CA ILE A 238 -8.54 -12.12 6.93
C ILE A 238 -7.32 -12.37 7.83
N GLU A 239 -6.74 -13.57 7.84
CA GLU A 239 -5.60 -13.89 8.71
C GLU A 239 -4.41 -12.98 8.41
N THR A 240 -4.16 -12.71 7.12
CA THR A 240 -3.11 -11.79 6.68
C THR A 240 -3.37 -10.36 7.19
N VAL A 241 -4.61 -9.87 7.05
CA VAL A 241 -5.00 -8.54 7.56
C VAL A 241 -4.82 -8.46 9.07
N LEU A 242 -5.32 -9.45 9.82
CA LEU A 242 -5.24 -9.43 11.28
C LEU A 242 -3.80 -9.50 11.78
N ALA A 243 -2.92 -10.20 11.05
CA ALA A 243 -1.51 -10.27 11.40
C ALA A 243 -0.85 -8.89 11.31
N VAL A 244 -1.06 -8.14 10.23
CA VAL A 244 -0.27 -6.93 9.93
C VAL A 244 -0.89 -5.61 10.41
N SER A 245 -2.19 -5.60 10.74
CA SER A 245 -2.88 -4.35 11.06
C SER A 245 -2.83 -4.02 12.54
N ASP A 246 -2.72 -2.72 12.86
CA ASP A 246 -2.95 -2.21 14.22
C ASP A 246 -4.45 -2.06 14.49
N ARG A 247 -5.22 -1.70 13.47
CA ARG A 247 -6.67 -1.53 13.52
C ARG A 247 -7.32 -2.12 12.26
N VAL A 248 -8.55 -2.59 12.40
CA VAL A 248 -9.32 -3.18 11.29
C VAL A 248 -10.61 -2.41 11.09
N LEU A 249 -10.81 -1.94 9.86
CA LEU A 249 -12.02 -1.32 9.36
C LEU A 249 -12.80 -2.35 8.52
N VAL A 250 -14.07 -2.55 8.83
CA VAL A 250 -14.95 -3.46 8.09
C VAL A 250 -15.95 -2.67 7.27
N LEU A 251 -15.93 -2.89 5.95
CA LEU A 251 -16.93 -2.38 5.03
C LEU A 251 -17.93 -3.46 4.65
N SER A 252 -19.21 -3.09 4.57
CA SER A 252 -20.26 -3.88 3.94
C SER A 252 -21.22 -2.95 3.19
N PHE A 253 -21.57 -3.32 1.95
CA PHE A 253 -22.43 -2.54 1.05
C PHE A 253 -22.11 -1.03 1.02
N GLY A 254 -20.82 -0.69 0.96
CA GLY A 254 -20.34 0.70 0.89
C GLY A 254 -20.39 1.46 2.21
N ARG A 255 -20.69 0.80 3.34
CA ARG A 255 -20.76 1.43 4.67
C ARG A 255 -19.74 0.85 5.61
N LYS A 256 -19.24 1.68 6.53
CA LYS A 256 -18.48 1.21 7.70
C LYS A 256 -19.43 0.51 8.66
N ILE A 257 -19.18 -0.76 8.94
CA ILE A 257 -19.95 -1.54 9.92
C ILE A 257 -19.21 -1.77 11.23
N ALA A 258 -17.88 -1.76 11.20
CA ALA A 258 -17.05 -1.90 12.40
C ALA A 258 -15.67 -1.26 12.20
N GLU A 259 -15.04 -0.84 13.31
CA GLU A 259 -13.68 -0.34 13.38
C GLU A 259 -13.10 -0.70 14.75
N THR A 260 -12.18 -1.65 14.83
CA THR A 260 -11.71 -2.19 16.12
C THR A 260 -10.32 -2.83 16.01
N ASP A 261 -9.78 -3.30 17.13
CA ASP A 261 -8.54 -4.05 17.19
C ASP A 261 -8.67 -5.40 16.43
N PRO A 262 -7.62 -5.86 15.74
CA PRO A 262 -7.63 -7.13 15.01
C PRO A 262 -8.09 -8.32 15.87
N SER A 263 -7.72 -8.34 17.15
CA SER A 263 -8.07 -9.42 18.09
C SER A 263 -9.56 -9.52 18.41
N ARG A 264 -10.36 -8.50 18.10
CA ARG A 264 -11.78 -8.42 18.47
C ARG A 264 -12.74 -8.43 17.28
N VAL A 265 -12.24 -8.15 16.07
CA VAL A 265 -13.11 -7.90 14.91
C VAL A 265 -13.99 -9.11 14.54
N MET A 266 -13.48 -10.33 14.72
CA MET A 266 -14.21 -11.57 14.41
C MET A 266 -15.25 -11.96 15.48
N ASP A 267 -15.23 -11.30 16.63
CA ASP A 267 -16.22 -11.52 17.69
C ASP A 267 -17.46 -10.63 17.52
N LEU A 268 -17.37 -9.60 16.68
CA LEU A 268 -18.47 -8.66 16.44
C LEU A 268 -19.64 -9.33 15.69
N PRO A 269 -20.88 -9.29 16.21
CA PRO A 269 -22.03 -9.95 15.59
C PRO A 269 -22.30 -9.51 14.15
N GLU A 270 -22.15 -8.23 13.84
CA GLU A 270 -22.29 -7.65 12.50
C GLU A 270 -21.24 -8.17 11.52
N VAL A 271 -19.98 -8.33 11.96
CA VAL A 271 -18.90 -8.88 11.13
C VAL A 271 -19.15 -10.36 10.90
N ARG A 272 -19.50 -11.11 11.95
CA ARG A 272 -19.82 -12.54 11.84
C ARG A 272 -20.97 -12.80 10.87
N ARG A 273 -22.05 -12.01 10.93
CA ARG A 273 -23.18 -12.14 9.99
C ARG A 273 -22.76 -11.96 8.54
N GLU A 274 -21.87 -11.00 8.27
CA GLU A 274 -21.38 -10.74 6.91
C GLU A 274 -20.47 -11.87 6.39
N TYR A 275 -19.64 -12.46 7.26
CA TYR A 275 -18.60 -13.43 6.86
C TYR A 275 -18.98 -14.90 7.00
N LEU A 276 -19.84 -15.24 7.95
CA LEU A 276 -20.25 -16.62 8.25
C LEU A 276 -21.68 -16.92 7.79
N GLY A 277 -22.44 -15.90 7.37
CA GLY A 277 -23.87 -16.00 7.15
C GLY A 277 -24.66 -16.11 8.46
N GLU A 278 -25.97 -15.99 8.36
CA GLU A 278 -26.85 -16.41 9.46
C GLU A 278 -26.81 -17.95 9.50
N ALA A 279 -26.22 -18.52 10.54
CA ALA A 279 -26.56 -19.89 10.90
C ALA A 279 -28.01 -19.84 11.36
N GLU A 280 -28.93 -20.34 10.53
CA GLU A 280 -30.32 -20.65 10.90
C GLU A 280 -30.37 -21.51 12.17
#